data_AF-A0A7R9P147-F1
#
_entry.id   AF-A0A7R9P147-F1
#
_cell.length_a   1.000
_cell.length_b   1.000
_cell.length_c   1.000
_cell.angle_alpha   90.00
_cell.angle_beta   90.00
_cell.angle_gamma   90.00
#
_symmetry.space_group_name_H-M   'P 1'
#
loop_
_entity.id
_entity.type
_entity.pdbx_description
1 polymer ?
#
loop_
_entity_poly.entity_id
_entity_poly.type
_entity_poly.pdbx_seq_one_letter_code
_entity_poly.pdbx_strand_id
1 'polypeptide(L)'
;MVRKPRWVMSSVSSELIRSCITPSNDVTEKCIHDRLAPYYFDAEEFNANIQHNPLAKDEKPYLPYIGNGVFGLSLHYDSLLYIRNGRGLSLPVFWHPIIPVISKSTPREAVVLHYLTGVAHKFQCFTSGQYVSYQYYAHRKLPSVLVQSIKITNPTDETISMDLGQMRLSKWPTAVSHVVNIQHDVGEHEYQVITGSIEVPSSDGVIAVSLVSRKTPKTIELKTTHNRGHADKGINLVWSASE
;
A
#
# COMPACT_ATOMS: atom_id res chain seq x y z
N MET A 1 -13.78 -66.00 45.80
CA MET A 1 -14.72 -64.87 45.69
C MET A 1 -13.90 -63.60 45.43
N VAL A 2 -13.76 -63.21 44.18
CA VAL A 2 -12.89 -62.11 43.73
C VAL A 2 -13.74 -60.82 43.65
N ARG A 3 -13.39 -59.79 44.42
CA ARG A 3 -14.04 -58.46 44.36
C ARG A 3 -13.44 -57.65 43.22
N LYS A 4 -14.27 -57.21 42.26
CA LYS A 4 -13.90 -56.31 41.17
C LYS A 4 -13.54 -54.91 41.71
N PRO A 5 -12.51 -54.23 41.17
CA PRO A 5 -12.30 -52.82 41.45
C PRO A 5 -13.26 -51.94 40.63
N ARG A 6 -13.81 -50.93 41.30
CA ARG A 6 -14.74 -49.94 40.77
C ARG A 6 -13.91 -48.79 40.19
N TRP A 7 -13.97 -48.58 38.88
CA TRP A 7 -13.36 -47.42 38.23
C TRP A 7 -14.18 -46.16 38.58
N VAL A 8 -13.56 -45.20 39.26
CA VAL A 8 -14.08 -43.84 39.41
C VAL A 8 -13.39 -43.02 38.33
N MET A 9 -14.12 -42.66 37.27
CA MET A 9 -13.70 -41.62 36.34
C MET A 9 -13.77 -40.29 37.10
N SER A 10 -12.63 -39.76 37.53
CA SER A 10 -12.53 -38.37 37.94
C SER A 10 -12.60 -37.51 36.68
N SER A 11 -13.65 -36.69 36.57
CA SER A 11 -13.78 -35.65 35.56
C SER A 11 -12.57 -34.73 35.64
N VAL A 12 -11.73 -34.74 34.60
CA VAL A 12 -10.69 -33.73 34.44
C VAL A 12 -11.41 -32.42 34.14
N SER A 13 -11.38 -31.50 35.11
CA SER A 13 -11.94 -30.15 34.99
C SER A 13 -11.46 -29.48 33.70
N SER A 14 -12.42 -29.02 32.92
CA SER A 14 -12.29 -28.29 31.65
C SER A 14 -11.75 -26.86 31.81
N GLU A 15 -10.89 -26.61 32.81
CA GLU A 15 -10.45 -25.25 33.19
C GLU A 15 -8.96 -24.96 32.92
N LEU A 16 -8.24 -25.86 32.22
CA LEU A 16 -6.82 -25.67 31.88
C LEU A 16 -6.54 -25.35 30.41
N ILE A 17 -7.56 -25.02 29.62
CA ILE A 17 -7.42 -24.43 28.27
C ILE A 17 -8.08 -23.04 28.26
N ARG A 18 -7.57 -22.14 29.10
CA ARG A 18 -7.91 -20.71 29.05
C ARG A 18 -6.71 -19.84 29.39
N SER A 19 -5.59 -20.16 28.75
CA SER A 19 -4.40 -19.30 28.74
C SER A 19 -3.92 -19.14 27.30
N CYS A 20 -3.60 -17.89 26.95
CA CYS A 20 -3.10 -17.39 25.67
C CYS A 20 -4.12 -17.08 24.57
N ILE A 21 -5.00 -16.11 24.82
CA ILE A 21 -5.39 -15.17 23.75
C ILE A 21 -5.20 -13.77 24.31
N THR A 22 -4.10 -13.12 23.93
CA THR A 22 -4.02 -11.66 23.94
C THR A 22 -4.70 -11.17 22.65
N PRO A 23 -5.93 -10.62 22.72
CA PRO A 23 -6.81 -10.55 21.56
C PRO A 23 -6.40 -9.56 20.46
N SER A 24 -5.50 -8.60 20.73
CA SER A 24 -5.15 -7.56 19.76
C SER A 24 -4.05 -7.93 18.76
N ASN A 25 -3.05 -8.71 19.20
CA ASN A 25 -1.92 -9.08 18.33
C ASN A 25 -2.28 -10.24 17.39
N ASP A 26 -3.06 -11.21 17.86
CA ASP A 26 -3.36 -12.43 17.09
C ASP A 26 -4.14 -12.15 15.80
N VAL A 27 -5.13 -11.24 15.85
CA VAL A 27 -5.96 -10.91 14.67
C VAL A 27 -5.14 -10.24 13.56
N THR A 28 -4.27 -9.29 13.92
CA THR A 28 -3.46 -8.56 12.94
C THR A 28 -2.34 -9.41 12.35
N GLU A 29 -1.72 -10.27 13.16
CA GLU A 29 -0.70 -11.22 12.71
C GLU A 29 -1.29 -12.25 11.76
N LYS A 30 -2.44 -12.86 12.12
CA LYS A 30 -3.14 -13.79 11.24
C LYS A 30 -3.53 -13.12 9.93
N CYS A 31 -4.08 -11.90 9.99
CA CYS A 31 -4.43 -11.13 8.81
C CYS A 31 -3.22 -10.90 7.88
N ILE A 32 -2.07 -10.50 8.43
CA ILE A 32 -0.85 -10.31 7.62
C ILE A 32 -0.37 -11.63 7.04
N HIS A 33 -0.30 -12.68 7.85
CA HIS A 33 0.14 -14.01 7.41
C HIS A 33 -0.72 -14.53 6.25
N ASP A 34 -2.06 -14.44 6.35
CA ASP A 34 -2.98 -14.88 5.31
C ASP A 34 -2.78 -14.11 3.99
N ARG A 35 -2.37 -12.83 4.04
CA ARG A 35 -2.10 -12.00 2.86
C ARG A 35 -0.73 -12.25 2.25
N LEU A 36 0.24 -12.63 3.07
CA LEU A 36 1.59 -12.99 2.63
C LEU A 36 1.70 -14.43 2.13
N ALA A 37 0.78 -15.31 2.56
CA ALA A 37 0.76 -16.72 2.19
C ALA A 37 0.99 -17.02 0.70
N PRO A 38 0.39 -16.28 -0.26
CA PRO A 38 0.62 -16.51 -1.68
C PRO A 38 2.06 -16.28 -2.14
N TYR A 39 2.84 -15.47 -1.42
CA TYR A 39 4.18 -15.02 -1.82
C TYR A 39 5.32 -15.76 -1.14
N TYR A 40 5.04 -16.64 -0.16
CA TYR A 40 6.11 -17.35 0.55
C TYR A 40 6.91 -18.27 -0.38
N PHE A 41 6.25 -18.99 -1.29
CA PHE A 41 6.96 -19.80 -2.28
C PHE A 41 7.83 -18.94 -3.22
N ASP A 42 7.31 -17.82 -3.70
CA ASP A 42 8.09 -16.90 -4.54
C ASP A 42 9.29 -16.31 -3.77
N ALA A 43 9.15 -16.08 -2.46
CA ALA A 43 10.23 -15.58 -1.63
C ALA A 43 11.34 -16.64 -1.43
N GLU A 44 10.97 -17.90 -1.19
CA GLU A 44 11.91 -19.02 -1.09
C GLU A 44 12.67 -19.28 -2.40
N GLU A 45 12.02 -19.02 -3.55
CA GLU A 45 12.64 -19.11 -4.88
C GLU A 45 13.39 -17.84 -5.30
N PHE A 46 13.53 -16.84 -4.41
CA PHE A 46 14.14 -15.54 -4.70
C PHE A 46 13.45 -14.73 -5.82
N ASN A 47 12.20 -15.08 -6.14
CA ASN A 47 11.33 -14.37 -7.09
C ASN A 47 10.60 -13.18 -6.45
N ALA A 48 10.53 -13.14 -5.11
CA ALA A 48 10.00 -12.03 -4.35
C ALA A 48 10.84 -11.74 -3.10
N ASN A 49 10.71 -10.52 -2.57
CA ASN A 49 11.22 -10.16 -1.25
C ASN A 49 10.08 -9.66 -0.38
N ILE A 50 9.91 -10.27 0.79
CA ILE A 50 8.94 -9.89 1.81
C ILE A 50 9.67 -9.09 2.89
N GLN A 51 9.04 -7.99 3.34
CA GLN A 51 9.57 -7.14 4.39
C GLN A 51 8.44 -6.68 5.31
N HIS A 52 8.52 -7.02 6.59
CA HIS A 52 7.59 -6.54 7.60
C HIS A 52 7.98 -5.15 8.12
N ASN A 53 6.99 -4.44 8.65
CA ASN A 53 7.16 -3.19 9.39
C ASN A 53 6.48 -3.33 10.77
N PRO A 54 7.24 -3.45 11.88
CA PRO A 54 8.71 -3.47 11.94
C PRO A 54 9.32 -4.75 11.34
N LEU A 55 10.59 -4.67 10.96
CA LEU A 55 11.35 -5.77 10.35
C LEU A 55 11.35 -7.02 11.25
N ALA A 56 11.12 -8.18 10.65
CA ALA A 56 11.29 -9.46 11.34
C ALA A 56 12.79 -9.83 11.46
N LYS A 57 13.11 -10.74 12.39
CA LYS A 57 14.49 -11.03 12.83
C LYS A 57 15.45 -11.41 11.69
N ASP A 58 14.96 -12.15 10.70
CA ASP A 58 15.78 -12.70 9.60
C ASP A 58 15.62 -11.92 8.29
N GLU A 59 14.83 -10.83 8.30
CA GLU A 59 14.61 -10.00 7.14
C GLU A 59 15.73 -9.00 6.92
N LYS A 60 15.95 -8.64 5.64
CA LYS A 60 16.90 -7.61 5.26
C LYS A 60 16.19 -6.28 5.04
N PRO A 61 16.79 -5.15 5.44
CA PRO A 61 16.23 -3.82 5.25
C PRO A 61 16.43 -3.32 3.80
N TYR A 62 16.13 -4.14 2.80
CA TYR A 62 16.18 -3.71 1.41
C TYR A 62 15.11 -2.64 1.17
N LEU A 63 15.50 -1.54 0.54
CA LEU A 63 14.58 -0.45 0.20
C LEU A 63 13.61 -0.93 -0.88
N PRO A 64 12.30 -1.04 -0.61
CA PRO A 64 11.34 -1.40 -1.65
C PRO A 64 11.16 -0.22 -2.61
N TYR A 65 11.28 -0.48 -3.91
CA TYR A 65 11.12 0.54 -4.95
C TYR A 65 10.47 -0.03 -6.20
N ILE A 66 9.91 0.88 -7.02
CA ILE A 66 9.41 0.58 -8.36
C ILE A 66 9.96 1.60 -9.35
N GLY A 67 10.11 1.20 -10.61
CA GLY A 67 10.56 2.07 -11.68
C GLY A 67 10.59 1.35 -13.02
N ASN A 68 10.65 2.12 -14.11
CA ASN A 68 10.67 1.61 -15.48
C ASN A 68 11.84 2.16 -16.31
N GLY A 69 12.80 2.83 -15.65
CA GLY A 69 13.97 3.43 -16.29
C GLY A 69 13.78 4.86 -16.81
N VAL A 70 12.53 5.35 -16.88
CA VAL A 70 12.22 6.77 -17.10
C VAL A 70 12.02 7.47 -15.76
N PHE A 71 11.25 6.84 -14.87
CA PHE A 71 11.14 7.27 -13.48
C PHE A 71 11.24 6.10 -12.50
N GLY A 72 11.38 6.42 -11.22
CA GLY A 72 11.26 5.47 -10.14
C GLY A 72 11.08 6.16 -8.79
N LEU A 73 10.65 5.38 -7.80
CA LEU A 73 10.49 5.83 -6.42
C LEU A 73 10.55 4.67 -5.44
N SER A 74 10.91 4.97 -4.20
CA SER A 74 10.73 4.06 -3.06
C SER A 74 9.28 4.03 -2.58
N LEU A 75 8.88 2.95 -1.91
CA LEU A 75 7.51 2.73 -1.45
C LEU A 75 7.27 3.26 -0.02
N HIS A 76 7.79 4.45 0.28
CA HIS A 76 7.43 5.20 1.48
C HIS A 76 6.49 6.35 1.14
N TYR A 77 5.65 6.76 2.08
CA TYR A 77 4.63 7.78 1.82
C TYR A 77 5.23 9.17 1.55
N ASP A 78 6.44 9.42 2.06
CA ASP A 78 7.24 10.64 1.88
C ASP A 78 8.26 10.53 0.75
N SER A 79 8.23 9.44 -0.01
CA SER A 79 9.14 9.25 -1.14
C SER A 79 8.88 10.28 -2.24
N LEU A 80 9.97 10.78 -2.83
CA LEU A 80 9.93 11.59 -4.04
C LEU A 80 9.93 10.70 -5.27
N LEU A 81 9.43 11.25 -6.37
CA LEU A 81 9.62 10.68 -7.70
C LEU A 81 10.98 11.10 -8.24
N TYR A 82 11.75 10.16 -8.80
CA TYR A 82 13.02 10.44 -9.46
C TYR A 82 12.90 10.17 -10.95
N ILE A 83 13.31 11.11 -11.79
CA ILE A 83 13.38 10.96 -13.25
C ILE A 83 14.81 10.73 -13.72
N ARG A 84 14.94 10.24 -14.95
CA ARG A 84 16.21 9.88 -15.55
C ARG A 84 17.10 11.09 -15.77
N ASN A 85 18.37 10.95 -15.41
CA ASN A 85 19.44 11.86 -15.81
C ASN A 85 20.71 11.06 -16.10
N GLY A 86 21.16 11.14 -17.36
CA GLY A 86 22.23 10.30 -17.87
C GLY A 86 21.90 8.79 -17.79
N ARG A 87 22.65 8.08 -16.94
CA ARG A 87 22.56 6.61 -16.78
C ARG A 87 21.70 6.16 -15.59
N GLY A 88 21.20 7.07 -14.77
CA GLY A 88 20.47 6.74 -13.54
C GLY A 88 19.20 7.56 -13.35
N LEU A 89 18.40 7.17 -12.35
CA LEU A 89 17.26 7.94 -11.86
C LEU A 89 17.76 8.80 -10.69
N SER A 90 18.08 10.06 -10.98
CA SER A 90 18.79 10.92 -10.01
C SER A 90 18.28 12.35 -9.93
N LEU A 91 17.32 12.74 -10.77
CA LEU A 91 16.69 14.05 -10.68
C LEU A 91 15.41 13.94 -9.85
N PRO A 92 15.35 14.56 -8.66
CA PRO A 92 14.15 14.54 -7.84
C PRO A 92 13.09 15.49 -8.42
N VAL A 93 11.92 14.94 -8.71
CA VAL A 93 10.68 15.71 -8.83
C VAL A 93 10.13 15.86 -7.42
N PHE A 94 10.04 17.09 -6.93
CA PHE A 94 9.67 17.40 -5.54
C PHE A 94 8.16 17.23 -5.26
N TRP A 95 7.66 16.06 -5.60
CA TRP A 95 6.27 15.67 -5.51
C TRP A 95 6.16 14.23 -4.98
N HIS A 96 5.13 13.98 -4.16
CA HIS A 96 4.93 12.73 -3.44
C HIS A 96 3.76 11.94 -4.03
N PRO A 97 4.01 10.88 -4.83
CA PRO A 97 2.97 10.09 -5.50
C PRO A 97 2.17 9.16 -4.59
N ILE A 98 2.77 8.69 -3.49
CA ILE A 98 2.18 7.62 -2.70
C ILE A 98 1.05 8.17 -1.83
N ILE A 99 -0.15 7.63 -2.02
CA ILE A 99 -1.31 7.96 -1.17
C ILE A 99 -1.47 6.88 -0.08
N PRO A 100 -1.07 7.13 1.18
CA PRO A 100 -1.35 6.25 2.31
C PRO A 100 -2.82 6.31 2.73
N VAL A 101 -3.28 5.19 3.31
CA VAL A 101 -4.52 5.13 4.10
C VAL A 101 -4.13 5.38 5.54
N ILE A 102 -4.81 6.33 6.18
CA ILE A 102 -4.59 6.73 7.56
C ILE A 102 -5.81 6.28 8.36
N SER A 103 -5.54 5.58 9.45
CA SER A 103 -6.53 5.13 10.43
C SER A 103 -6.12 5.58 11.82
N LYS A 104 -7.06 5.52 12.77
CA LYS A 104 -6.82 5.86 14.18
C LYS A 104 -5.90 4.83 14.87
N SER A 105 -5.92 3.58 14.43
CA SER A 105 -5.07 2.51 14.96
C SER A 105 -3.85 2.31 14.10
N THR A 106 -2.72 1.99 14.73
CA THR A 106 -1.46 1.66 14.06
C THR A 106 -1.59 0.28 13.43
N PRO A 107 -1.43 0.13 12.10
CA PRO A 107 -1.54 -1.16 11.44
C PRO A 107 -0.26 -1.99 11.63
N ARG A 108 -0.42 -3.31 11.55
CA ARG A 108 0.68 -4.20 11.13
C ARG A 108 0.82 -4.10 9.62
N GLU A 109 2.04 -3.94 9.13
CA GLU A 109 2.28 -3.79 7.70
C GLU A 109 3.36 -4.75 7.19
N ALA A 110 3.24 -5.10 5.92
CA ALA A 110 4.29 -5.77 5.18
C ALA A 110 4.29 -5.31 3.72
N VAL A 111 5.46 -5.34 3.10
CA VAL A 111 5.68 -5.02 1.68
C VAL A 111 6.24 -6.26 1.00
N VAL A 112 5.71 -6.58 -0.18
CA VAL A 112 6.22 -7.64 -1.05
C VAL A 112 6.67 -7.00 -2.35
N LEU A 113 7.94 -7.16 -2.69
CA LEU A 113 8.46 -6.78 -4.01
C LEU A 113 8.58 -8.04 -4.86
N HIS A 114 7.72 -8.19 -5.86
CA HIS A 114 7.71 -9.37 -6.72
C HIS A 114 8.50 -9.08 -8.01
N TYR A 115 9.68 -9.67 -8.13
CA TYR A 115 10.69 -9.30 -9.13
C TYR A 115 10.27 -9.67 -10.56
N LEU A 116 9.64 -10.83 -10.75
CA LEU A 116 9.27 -11.30 -12.09
C LEU A 116 8.19 -10.42 -12.75
N THR A 117 7.21 -9.99 -11.96
CA THR A 117 6.12 -9.11 -12.43
C THR A 117 6.53 -7.63 -12.41
N GLY A 118 7.51 -7.26 -11.57
CA GLY A 118 7.86 -5.87 -11.32
C GLY A 118 6.76 -5.10 -10.58
N VAL A 119 5.93 -5.82 -9.82
CA VAL A 119 4.84 -5.28 -9.04
C VAL A 119 5.22 -5.35 -7.57
N ALA A 120 4.95 -4.28 -6.84
CA ALA A 120 5.06 -4.26 -5.40
C ALA A 120 3.68 -4.26 -4.75
N HIS A 121 3.54 -5.03 -3.68
CA HIS A 121 2.34 -5.10 -2.87
C HIS A 121 2.64 -4.56 -1.48
N LYS A 122 1.69 -3.84 -0.89
CA LYS A 122 1.74 -3.49 0.53
C LYS A 122 0.44 -3.95 1.18
N PHE A 123 0.54 -4.50 2.38
CA PHE A 123 -0.61 -4.90 3.18
C PHE A 123 -0.59 -4.14 4.50
N GLN A 124 -1.75 -3.68 4.95
CA GLN A 124 -1.95 -3.09 6.27
C GLN A 124 -3.12 -3.82 6.93
N CYS A 125 -2.91 -4.39 8.12
CA CYS A 125 -3.95 -5.02 8.91
C CYS A 125 -4.14 -4.25 10.22
N PHE A 126 -5.39 -3.89 10.52
CA PHE A 126 -5.76 -3.12 11.70
C PHE A 126 -6.34 -4.01 12.79
N THR A 127 -6.16 -3.63 14.06
CA THR A 127 -6.63 -4.40 15.23
C THR A 127 -8.14 -4.62 15.27
N SER A 128 -8.90 -3.73 14.63
CA SER A 128 -10.35 -3.82 14.48
C SER A 128 -10.79 -4.73 13.33
N GLY A 129 -9.86 -5.44 12.67
CA GLY A 129 -10.13 -6.47 11.66
C GLY A 129 -10.16 -6.00 10.21
N GLN A 130 -10.16 -4.68 9.98
CA GLN A 130 -10.06 -4.13 8.62
C GLN A 130 -8.66 -4.33 8.07
N TYR A 131 -8.57 -4.32 6.74
CA TYR A 131 -7.29 -4.37 6.07
C TYR A 131 -7.30 -3.58 4.77
N VAL A 132 -6.10 -3.15 4.38
CA VAL A 132 -5.84 -2.45 3.13
C VAL A 132 -4.81 -3.24 2.34
N SER A 133 -5.07 -3.43 1.05
CA SER A 133 -4.13 -3.99 0.10
C SER A 133 -3.76 -2.94 -0.93
N TYR A 134 -2.48 -2.78 -1.17
CA TYR A 134 -1.94 -1.88 -2.17
C TYR A 134 -1.25 -2.68 -3.27
N GLN A 135 -1.29 -2.12 -4.48
CA GLN A 135 -0.48 -2.58 -5.60
C GLN A 135 0.17 -1.36 -6.25
N TYR A 136 1.49 -1.43 -6.46
CA TYR A 136 2.28 -0.38 -7.09
C TYR A 136 3.05 -0.96 -8.26
N TYR A 137 3.03 -0.28 -9.40
CA TYR A 137 3.94 -0.58 -10.50
C TYR A 137 4.14 0.62 -11.42
N ALA A 138 5.33 0.72 -12.00
CA ALA A 138 5.61 1.61 -13.11
C ALA A 138 5.31 0.86 -14.41
N HIS A 139 4.47 1.43 -15.28
CA HIS A 139 4.03 0.75 -16.49
C HIS A 139 5.19 0.66 -17.49
N ARG A 140 5.46 -0.55 -18.00
CA ARG A 140 6.60 -0.78 -18.91
C ARG A 140 6.35 -0.26 -20.34
N LYS A 141 5.12 -0.39 -20.85
CA LYS A 141 4.77 0.06 -22.23
C LYS A 141 4.32 1.52 -22.31
N LEU A 142 3.99 2.12 -21.18
CA LEU A 142 3.49 3.49 -21.06
C LEU A 142 4.46 4.16 -20.07
N PRO A 143 5.64 4.59 -20.54
CA PRO A 143 6.77 4.91 -19.67
C PRO A 143 6.49 6.08 -18.71
N SER A 144 5.49 6.89 -19.03
CA SER A 144 5.02 7.99 -18.19
C SER A 144 4.08 7.55 -17.06
N VAL A 145 3.59 6.31 -17.07
CA VAL A 145 2.49 5.86 -16.20
C VAL A 145 2.96 5.16 -14.94
N LEU A 146 2.67 5.75 -13.78
CA LEU A 146 2.72 5.11 -12.47
C LEU A 146 1.32 4.68 -12.04
N VAL A 147 1.17 3.46 -11.53
CA VAL A 147 -0.10 2.96 -11.03
C VAL A 147 0.00 2.66 -9.54
N GLN A 148 -0.95 3.19 -8.78
CA GLN A 148 -1.24 2.80 -7.40
C GLN A 148 -2.68 2.30 -7.32
N SER A 149 -2.89 1.06 -6.93
CA SER A 149 -4.21 0.53 -6.57
C SER A 149 -4.32 0.41 -5.06
N ILE A 150 -5.40 0.93 -4.48
CA ILE A 150 -5.71 0.82 -3.05
C ILE A 150 -7.04 0.10 -2.91
N LYS A 151 -7.04 -1.08 -2.30
CA LYS A 151 -8.24 -1.82 -1.95
C LYS A 151 -8.40 -1.82 -0.43
N ILE A 152 -9.48 -1.21 0.04
CA ILE A 152 -9.83 -1.19 1.47
C ILE A 152 -11.01 -2.13 1.69
N THR A 153 -10.88 -3.06 2.63
CA THR A 153 -11.93 -4.02 2.99
C THR A 153 -12.35 -3.84 4.45
N ASN A 154 -13.65 -3.69 4.66
CA ASN A 154 -14.27 -3.66 5.98
C ASN A 154 -15.10 -4.93 6.22
N PRO A 155 -14.58 -5.92 6.96
CA PRO A 155 -15.35 -7.12 7.31
C PRO A 155 -16.26 -6.92 8.54
N THR A 156 -16.29 -5.72 9.12
CA THR A 156 -17.06 -5.46 10.35
C THR A 156 -18.48 -5.01 10.05
N ASP A 157 -19.34 -5.15 11.05
CA ASP A 157 -20.74 -4.70 10.99
C ASP A 157 -20.89 -3.18 11.23
N GLU A 158 -19.78 -2.48 11.48
CA GLU A 158 -19.77 -1.03 11.69
C GLU A 158 -19.34 -0.30 10.42
N THR A 159 -19.94 0.87 10.19
CA THR A 159 -19.44 1.76 9.13
C THR A 159 -18.16 2.40 9.62
N ILE A 160 -17.09 2.27 8.83
CA ILE A 160 -15.81 2.89 9.15
C ILE A 160 -15.54 4.05 8.19
N SER A 161 -14.85 5.07 8.70
CA SER A 161 -14.23 6.10 7.88
C SER A 161 -12.71 5.97 7.96
N MET A 162 -12.05 6.01 6.81
CA MET A 162 -10.60 6.04 6.70
C MET A 162 -10.18 7.24 5.86
N ASP A 163 -9.08 7.88 6.25
CA ASP A 163 -8.56 9.04 5.55
C ASP A 163 -7.51 8.63 4.52
N LEU A 164 -7.48 9.33 3.40
CA LEU A 164 -6.42 9.23 2.40
C LEU A 164 -5.50 10.44 2.53
N GLY A 165 -4.25 10.17 2.87
CA GLY A 165 -3.26 11.21 3.16
C GLY A 165 -2.38 11.52 1.97
N GLN A 166 -2.82 12.29 0.98
CA GLN A 166 -1.89 12.77 -0.04
C GLN A 166 -0.97 13.85 0.55
N MET A 167 0.34 13.60 0.57
CA MET A 167 1.31 14.61 0.98
C MET A 167 1.27 15.80 0.03
N ARG A 168 1.32 17.01 0.60
CA ARG A 168 1.37 18.24 -0.19
C ARG A 168 2.68 18.34 -0.95
N LEU A 169 2.68 19.10 -2.04
CA LEU A 169 3.89 19.46 -2.78
C LEU A 169 4.96 19.99 -1.82
N SER A 170 6.11 19.30 -1.76
CA SER A 170 7.23 19.71 -0.93
C SER A 170 8.11 20.67 -1.73
N LYS A 171 8.28 21.93 -1.31
CA LYS A 171 9.38 22.82 -1.75
C LYS A 171 9.72 22.80 -3.27
N TRP A 172 8.74 22.68 -4.17
CA TRP A 172 8.96 22.76 -5.62
C TRP A 172 8.67 24.20 -6.08
N PRO A 173 9.68 25.08 -6.26
CA PRO A 173 9.44 26.52 -6.35
C PRO A 173 8.68 26.94 -7.60
N THR A 174 8.91 26.23 -8.70
CA THR A 174 8.30 26.48 -10.01
C THR A 174 6.98 25.75 -10.20
N ALA A 175 6.52 24.98 -9.20
CA ALA A 175 5.33 24.16 -9.35
C ALA A 175 4.07 25.03 -9.39
N VAL A 176 3.26 24.82 -10.42
CA VAL A 176 1.93 25.39 -10.57
C VAL A 176 0.93 24.24 -10.64
N SER A 177 -0.09 24.29 -9.78
CA SER A 177 -1.14 23.28 -9.72
C SER A 177 -2.48 23.87 -10.16
N HIS A 178 -3.17 23.15 -11.04
CA HIS A 178 -4.53 23.44 -11.45
C HIS A 178 -5.40 22.18 -11.38
N VAL A 179 -6.71 22.37 -11.23
CA VAL A 179 -7.68 21.28 -11.31
C VAL A 179 -8.40 21.40 -12.65
N VAL A 180 -8.49 20.28 -13.36
CA VAL A 180 -9.14 20.20 -14.66
C VAL A 180 -10.19 19.09 -14.60
N ASN A 181 -11.38 19.36 -15.11
CA ASN A 181 -12.41 18.35 -15.23
C ASN A 181 -12.28 17.68 -16.59
N ILE A 182 -12.16 16.36 -16.58
CA ILE A 182 -12.09 15.57 -17.79
C ILE A 182 -13.29 14.65 -17.82
N GLN A 183 -14.08 14.75 -18.90
CA GLN A 183 -15.14 13.80 -19.20
C GLN A 183 -14.53 12.59 -19.90
N HIS A 184 -14.79 11.41 -19.36
CA HIS A 184 -14.54 10.14 -20.04
C HIS A 184 -15.72 9.21 -19.76
N ASP A 185 -15.82 8.07 -20.46
CA ASP A 185 -16.99 7.18 -20.58
C ASP A 185 -17.77 6.80 -19.28
N VAL A 186 -17.21 7.06 -18.09
CA VAL A 186 -17.77 6.73 -16.77
C VAL A 186 -18.13 7.99 -15.94
N GLY A 187 -18.12 9.18 -16.56
CA GLY A 187 -18.54 10.45 -15.96
C GLY A 187 -17.46 11.52 -15.93
N GLU A 188 -17.78 12.65 -15.30
CA GLU A 188 -16.84 13.76 -15.10
C GLU A 188 -15.97 13.47 -13.87
N HIS A 189 -14.65 13.57 -14.05
CA HIS A 189 -13.69 13.36 -12.97
C HIS A 189 -12.76 14.55 -12.87
N GLU A 190 -12.51 15.00 -11.63
CA GLU A 190 -11.54 16.05 -11.34
C GLU A 190 -10.12 15.46 -11.37
N TYR A 191 -9.25 16.08 -12.16
CA TYR A 191 -7.83 15.77 -12.22
C TYR A 191 -7.02 16.95 -11.68
N GLN A 192 -6.01 16.65 -10.88
CA GLN A 192 -4.99 17.61 -10.50
C GLN A 192 -3.84 17.52 -11.52
N VAL A 193 -3.55 18.65 -12.16
CA VAL A 193 -2.42 18.84 -13.06
C VAL A 193 -1.41 19.72 -12.35
N ILE A 194 -0.17 19.25 -12.24
CA ILE A 194 0.94 19.97 -11.62
C ILE A 194 2.04 20.08 -12.66
N THR A 195 2.45 21.31 -12.97
CA THR A 195 3.53 21.58 -13.91
C THR A 195 4.66 22.30 -13.19
N GLY A 196 5.89 22.08 -13.59
CA GLY A 196 7.03 22.80 -13.06
C GLY A 196 8.30 22.44 -13.81
N SER A 197 9.41 23.06 -13.44
CA SER A 197 10.71 22.75 -14.01
C SER A 197 11.68 22.20 -12.97
N ILE A 198 12.68 21.48 -13.46
CA ILE A 198 13.77 20.93 -12.67
C ILE A 198 15.07 21.33 -13.35
N GLU A 199 15.96 21.96 -12.61
CA GLU A 199 17.31 22.30 -13.07
C GLU A 199 18.17 21.04 -13.13
N VAL A 200 18.90 20.87 -14.24
CA VAL A 200 19.80 19.74 -14.41
C VAL A 200 21.16 20.10 -13.80
N PRO A 201 21.64 19.37 -12.77
CA PRO A 201 22.90 19.66 -12.11
C PRO A 201 24.06 19.75 -13.10
N SER A 202 24.94 20.73 -12.90
CA SER A 202 26.13 20.96 -13.73
C SER A 202 25.84 21.34 -15.19
N SER A 203 24.65 21.87 -15.48
CA SER A 203 24.30 22.45 -16.78
C SER A 203 23.28 23.58 -16.62
N ASP A 204 23.12 24.42 -17.65
CA ASP A 204 22.01 25.39 -17.73
C ASP A 204 20.71 24.76 -18.28
N GLY A 205 20.70 23.42 -18.38
CA GLY A 205 19.57 22.65 -18.88
C GLY A 205 18.43 22.63 -17.87
N VAL A 206 17.21 22.72 -18.39
CA VAL A 206 15.99 22.65 -17.59
C VAL A 206 15.07 21.59 -18.19
N ILE A 207 14.49 20.74 -17.34
CA ILE A 207 13.48 19.76 -17.73
C ILE A 207 12.12 20.28 -17.26
N ALA A 208 11.17 20.40 -18.17
CA ALA A 208 9.78 20.66 -17.83
C ALA A 208 9.12 19.33 -17.43
N VAL A 209 8.36 19.33 -16.35
CA VAL A 209 7.64 18.17 -15.85
C VAL A 209 6.17 18.53 -15.72
N SER A 210 5.31 17.69 -16.30
CA SER A 210 3.86 17.76 -16.12
C SER A 210 3.37 16.48 -15.48
N LEU A 211 2.69 16.59 -14.35
CA LEU A 211 2.11 15.49 -13.59
C LEU A 211 0.60 15.60 -13.64
N VAL A 212 -0.06 14.54 -14.10
CA VAL A 212 -1.51 14.47 -14.16
C VAL A 212 -2.00 13.35 -13.27
N SER A 213 -3.03 13.63 -12.48
CA SER A 213 -3.56 12.67 -11.51
C SER A 213 -5.02 12.85 -11.21
N ARG A 214 -5.70 11.76 -10.90
CA ARG A 214 -7.08 11.85 -10.41
C ARG A 214 -7.08 12.41 -9.00
N LYS A 215 -7.88 13.44 -8.76
CA LYS A 215 -8.06 13.99 -7.42
C LYS A 215 -8.74 12.95 -6.54
N THR A 216 -8.09 12.58 -5.44
CA THR A 216 -8.62 11.58 -4.52
C THR A 216 -9.50 12.21 -3.43
N PRO A 217 -10.58 11.52 -3.01
CA PRO A 217 -11.33 11.95 -1.84
C PRO A 217 -10.43 11.91 -0.61
N LYS A 218 -10.59 12.88 0.30
CA LYS A 218 -9.81 12.93 1.55
C LYS A 218 -10.21 11.83 2.54
N THR A 219 -11.47 11.43 2.50
CA THR A 219 -12.04 10.45 3.43
C THR A 219 -12.90 9.50 2.63
N ILE A 220 -12.85 8.22 3.00
CA ILE A 220 -13.65 7.15 2.42
C ILE A 220 -14.44 6.49 3.53
N GLU A 221 -15.75 6.50 3.36
CA GLU A 221 -16.66 5.71 4.18
C GLU A 221 -16.89 4.34 3.55
N LEU A 222 -16.71 3.30 4.36
CA LEU A 222 -16.97 1.91 3.99
C LEU A 222 -18.15 1.40 4.79
N LYS A 223 -19.21 1.03 4.07
CA LYS A 223 -20.43 0.48 4.66
C LYS A 223 -20.18 -0.98 5.08
N THR A 224 -20.99 -1.42 6.03
CA THR A 224 -20.95 -2.78 6.57
C THR A 224 -21.20 -3.84 5.50
N THR A 225 -20.64 -5.04 5.70
CA THR A 225 -20.87 -6.23 4.86
C THR A 225 -22.33 -6.69 4.79
N HIS A 226 -23.17 -6.29 5.75
CA HIS A 226 -24.59 -6.66 5.75
C HIS A 226 -25.38 -5.94 4.64
N ASN A 227 -24.92 -4.77 4.21
CA ASN A 227 -25.44 -4.07 3.04
C ASN A 227 -24.70 -4.56 1.77
N ARG A 228 -25.32 -5.49 1.05
CA ARG A 228 -24.82 -6.28 -0.10
C ARG A 228 -24.24 -5.52 -1.33
N GLY A 229 -23.61 -4.36 -1.19
CA GLY A 229 -23.11 -3.60 -2.34
C GLY A 229 -21.76 -2.87 -2.21
N HIS A 230 -21.20 -2.62 -1.02
CA HIS A 230 -20.06 -1.68 -0.88
C HIS A 230 -19.09 -1.97 0.28
N ALA A 231 -18.73 -3.24 0.52
CA ALA A 231 -17.73 -3.60 1.55
C ALA A 231 -16.27 -3.42 1.10
N ASP A 232 -16.05 -3.34 -0.22
CA ASP A 232 -14.76 -3.16 -0.87
C ASP A 232 -14.78 -1.88 -1.72
N LYS A 233 -13.79 -0.99 -1.53
CA LYS A 233 -13.52 0.13 -2.46
C LYS A 233 -12.10 0.02 -3.01
N GLY A 234 -12.01 -0.04 -4.34
CA GLY A 234 -10.76 0.04 -5.09
C GLY A 234 -10.57 1.44 -5.65
N ILE A 235 -9.41 2.04 -5.42
CA ILE A 235 -9.00 3.29 -6.06
C ILE A 235 -7.78 3.00 -6.92
N ASN A 236 -7.91 3.22 -8.23
CA ASN A 236 -6.78 3.19 -9.15
C ASN A 236 -6.35 4.62 -9.44
N LEU A 237 -5.09 4.91 -9.13
CA LEU A 237 -4.44 6.16 -9.41
C LEU A 237 -3.43 5.93 -10.51
N VAL A 238 -3.64 6.65 -11.60
CA VAL A 238 -2.73 6.68 -12.74
C VAL A 238 -2.10 8.06 -12.73
N TRP A 239 -0.78 8.08 -12.68
CA TRP A 239 0.01 9.30 -12.80
C TRP A 239 0.71 9.28 -14.14
N SER A 240 0.59 10.35 -14.91
CA SER A 240 1.36 10.51 -16.15
C SER A 240 2.38 11.62 -15.99
N ALA A 241 3.66 11.32 -16.27
CA ALA A 241 4.75 12.30 -16.38
C ALA A 241 5.28 12.38 -17.82
N SER A 242 5.14 13.51 -18.49
CA SER A 242 5.79 13.77 -19.78
C SER A 242 7.01 14.67 -19.57
N GLU A 243 8.15 14.25 -20.13
CA GLU A 243 9.35 15.07 -20.34
C GLU A 243 9.27 15.82 -21.67
#